data_AF-A0A948UNE3-F1
#
_entry.id   AF-A0A948UNE3-F1
#
_cell.length_a   1.000
_cell.length_b   1.000
_cell.length_c   1.000
_cell.angle_alpha   90.00
_cell.angle_beta   90.00
_cell.angle_gamma   90.00
#
_symmetry.space_group_name_H-M   'P 1'
#
loop_
_entity.id
_entity.type
_entity.pdbx_description
1 polymer ?
#
loop_
_entity_poly.entity_id
_entity_poly.type
_entity_poly.pdbx_seq_one_letter_code
_entity_poly.pdbx_strand_id
1 'polypeptide(L)'
;MIIFNKIMVTVTCRNCGKDVDVSLALKHQVSEEIKKELSGKHKEELEKLRLEIEKKAGDKIREELEFKMKNFQNENAEEKEKSKKLNEQLLEMNKSIRDLRTKDEQRELEMEKKLNAQREKLQEEISKTIKEKSDLEKAELQKQLNDTKKALEEAQRKAAQKSQQLQGEVLELDLEAQLKDAFPTDEITPVPKGIEGADISQKVRNKFGQNAGIILWETKRAKAWGRDWSMKLREEKRKFETCIAILVSDVLPESIEKFGYYENIWVTSYEYALPLAEVLRIELFELAVAKSTSVHKDEKLEALFVYLTKDSFRNRFETQVESIISLKNDLETEQRSTVRLWKKREMQIKRL
;
A
#
# COMPACT_ATOMS: atom_id res chain seq x y z
N MET A 1 -43.63 -87.00 -145.87
CA MET A 1 -44.03 -87.20 -147.27
C MET A 1 -45.34 -87.98 -147.26
N ILE A 2 -46.45 -87.30 -147.56
CA ILE A 2 -47.79 -87.77 -147.99
C ILE A 2 -48.76 -86.62 -147.66
N ILE A 3 -49.32 -86.05 -148.72
CA ILE A 3 -50.27 -84.94 -148.73
C ILE A 3 -51.67 -85.55 -148.64
N PHE A 4 -52.50 -85.14 -147.68
CA PHE A 4 -53.96 -85.34 -147.72
C PHE A 4 -54.69 -84.06 -147.34
N ASN A 5 -54.89 -83.27 -148.38
CA ASN A 5 -56.11 -82.60 -148.81
C ASN A 5 -57.32 -82.55 -147.84
N LYS A 6 -57.75 -81.29 -147.59
CA LYS A 6 -59.10 -80.77 -147.27
C LYS A 6 -59.76 -81.29 -145.98
N ILE A 7 -60.42 -80.46 -145.18
CA ILE A 7 -61.48 -79.52 -145.59
C ILE A 7 -61.40 -78.25 -144.72
N MET A 8 -61.15 -77.10 -145.36
CA MET A 8 -61.45 -75.79 -144.77
C MET A 8 -62.96 -75.57 -144.81
N VAL A 9 -63.56 -75.37 -143.64
CA VAL A 9 -64.94 -74.90 -143.50
C VAL A 9 -64.88 -73.45 -143.06
N THR A 10 -64.98 -72.55 -144.04
CA THR A 10 -65.16 -71.12 -143.82
C THR A 10 -66.66 -70.82 -143.77
N VAL A 11 -67.09 -70.11 -142.72
CA VAL A 11 -68.49 -69.69 -142.56
C VAL A 11 -68.53 -68.16 -142.54
N THR A 12 -69.22 -67.57 -143.52
CA THR A 12 -69.42 -66.12 -143.63
C THR A 12 -70.32 -65.60 -142.51
N CYS A 13 -69.78 -64.71 -141.67
CA CYS A 13 -70.51 -64.08 -140.57
C CYS A 13 -71.60 -63.13 -141.06
N ARG A 14 -72.84 -63.30 -140.55
CA ARG A 14 -74.02 -62.51 -140.91
C ARG A 14 -74.01 -61.05 -140.40
N ASN A 15 -72.97 -60.64 -139.68
CA ASN A 15 -72.81 -59.28 -139.16
C ASN A 15 -71.69 -58.45 -139.83
N CYS A 16 -70.69 -59.08 -140.49
CA CYS A 16 -69.56 -58.34 -141.08
C CYS A 16 -68.91 -58.97 -142.33
N GLY A 17 -69.43 -60.09 -142.85
CA GLY A 17 -69.06 -60.61 -144.17
C GLY A 17 -67.64 -61.17 -144.32
N LYS A 18 -66.92 -61.48 -143.23
CA LYS A 18 -65.59 -62.14 -143.29
C LYS A 18 -65.64 -63.60 -142.83
N ASP A 19 -64.81 -64.41 -143.48
CA ASP A 19 -64.58 -65.82 -143.18
C ASP A 19 -63.64 -65.98 -141.97
N VAL A 20 -64.05 -66.78 -140.98
CA VAL A 20 -63.27 -67.05 -139.76
C VAL A 20 -62.86 -68.52 -139.73
N ASP A 21 -61.55 -68.78 -139.59
CA ASP A 21 -60.96 -70.11 -139.50
C ASP A 21 -61.06 -70.66 -138.06
N VAL A 22 -61.77 -71.78 -137.91
CA VAL A 22 -62.13 -72.43 -136.64
C VAL A 22 -60.89 -72.85 -135.81
N SER A 23 -59.71 -72.97 -136.44
CA SER A 23 -58.45 -73.37 -135.80
C SER A 23 -57.91 -72.32 -134.80
N LEU A 24 -58.25 -71.04 -134.98
CA LEU A 24 -57.78 -69.95 -134.11
C LEU A 24 -58.57 -69.83 -132.80
N ALA A 25 -59.83 -70.28 -132.78
CA ALA A 25 -60.70 -70.17 -131.61
C ALA A 25 -60.28 -71.13 -130.48
N LEU A 26 -59.86 -72.35 -130.81
CA LEU A 26 -59.47 -73.38 -129.82
C LEU A 26 -58.15 -73.04 -129.07
N LYS A 27 -57.20 -72.34 -129.69
CA LYS A 27 -55.96 -71.91 -129.00
C LYS A 27 -56.20 -70.79 -127.99
N HIS A 28 -57.13 -69.88 -128.28
CA HIS A 28 -57.44 -68.76 -127.38
C HIS A 28 -58.15 -69.26 -126.11
N GLN A 29 -59.04 -70.24 -126.26
CA GLN A 29 -59.83 -70.81 -125.17
C GLN A 29 -58.97 -71.57 -124.14
N VAL A 30 -58.03 -72.41 -124.59
CA VAL A 30 -57.11 -73.14 -123.68
C VAL A 30 -56.12 -72.18 -122.98
N SER A 31 -55.69 -71.10 -123.64
CA SER A 31 -54.76 -70.13 -123.04
C SER A 31 -55.40 -69.25 -121.96
N GLU A 32 -56.69 -68.94 -122.09
CA GLU A 32 -57.42 -68.16 -121.08
C GLU A 32 -57.73 -68.97 -119.83
N GLU A 33 -58.05 -70.26 -119.98
CA GLU A 33 -58.37 -71.14 -118.86
C GLU A 33 -57.14 -71.41 -117.98
N ILE A 34 -55.98 -71.66 -118.60
CA ILE A 34 -54.70 -71.80 -117.89
C ILE A 34 -54.30 -70.49 -117.20
N LYS A 35 -54.49 -69.32 -117.83
CA LYS A 35 -54.22 -68.02 -117.21
C LYS A 35 -55.13 -67.74 -116.01
N LYS A 36 -56.42 -68.10 -116.08
CA LYS A 36 -57.35 -67.93 -114.96
C LYS A 36 -56.95 -68.81 -113.78
N GLU A 37 -56.64 -70.09 -114.00
CA GLU A 37 -56.29 -71.01 -112.92
C GLU A 37 -54.93 -70.65 -112.27
N LEU A 38 -53.92 -70.25 -113.05
CA LEU A 38 -52.65 -69.73 -112.52
C LEU A 38 -52.85 -68.42 -111.76
N SER A 39 -53.66 -67.49 -112.29
CA SER A 39 -53.93 -66.21 -111.61
C SER A 39 -54.69 -66.39 -110.29
N GLY A 40 -55.56 -67.39 -110.19
CA GLY A 40 -56.27 -67.75 -108.97
C GLY A 40 -55.33 -68.31 -107.90
N LYS A 41 -54.51 -69.30 -108.27
CA LYS A 41 -53.51 -69.89 -107.36
C LYS A 41 -52.48 -68.87 -106.89
N HIS A 42 -52.02 -67.98 -107.79
CA HIS A 42 -51.07 -66.92 -107.43
C HIS A 42 -51.68 -65.87 -106.50
N LYS A 43 -52.97 -65.55 -106.66
CA LYS A 43 -53.70 -64.67 -105.72
C LYS A 43 -53.84 -65.30 -104.35
N GLU A 44 -54.21 -66.59 -104.26
CA GLU A 44 -54.31 -67.27 -102.97
C GLU A 44 -52.95 -67.41 -102.27
N GLU A 45 -51.88 -67.68 -103.01
CA GLU A 45 -50.51 -67.69 -102.45
C GLU A 45 -50.08 -66.30 -101.96
N LEU A 46 -50.39 -65.24 -102.72
CA LEU A 46 -50.12 -63.86 -102.31
C LEU A 46 -50.91 -63.46 -101.05
N GLU A 47 -52.18 -63.82 -100.95
CA GLU A 47 -53.02 -63.54 -99.78
C GLU A 47 -52.51 -64.27 -98.54
N LYS A 48 -52.13 -65.56 -98.69
CA LYS A 48 -51.51 -66.35 -97.61
C LYS A 48 -50.17 -65.79 -97.18
N LEU A 49 -49.31 -65.42 -98.13
CA LEU A 49 -48.01 -64.83 -97.85
C LEU A 49 -48.16 -63.46 -97.14
N ARG A 50 -49.15 -62.66 -97.56
CA ARG A 50 -49.46 -61.37 -96.93
C ARG A 50 -49.92 -61.55 -95.48
N LEU A 51 -50.85 -62.47 -95.22
CA LEU A 51 -51.30 -62.80 -93.87
C LEU A 51 -50.16 -63.33 -92.99
N GLU A 52 -49.25 -64.12 -93.56
CA GLU A 52 -48.09 -64.65 -92.85
C GLU A 52 -47.06 -63.56 -92.53
N ILE A 53 -46.83 -62.62 -93.45
CA ILE A 53 -45.97 -61.44 -93.23
C ILE A 53 -46.58 -60.51 -92.18
N GLU A 54 -47.87 -60.20 -92.26
CA GLU A 54 -48.57 -59.36 -91.28
C GLU A 54 -48.55 -59.99 -89.88
N LYS A 55 -48.74 -61.32 -89.79
CA LYS A 55 -48.62 -62.05 -88.53
C LYS A 55 -47.20 -62.03 -87.98
N LYS A 56 -46.18 -62.33 -88.79
CA LYS A 56 -44.76 -62.27 -88.39
C LYS A 56 -44.32 -60.85 -87.99
N ALA A 57 -44.82 -59.82 -88.67
CA ALA A 57 -44.56 -58.43 -88.30
C ALA A 57 -45.24 -58.06 -86.98
N GLY A 58 -46.51 -58.46 -86.79
CA GLY A 58 -47.24 -58.27 -85.54
C GLY A 58 -46.61 -58.98 -84.35
N ASP A 59 -46.14 -60.22 -84.54
CA ASP A 59 -45.47 -61.00 -83.50
C ASP A 59 -44.12 -60.37 -83.12
N LYS A 60 -43.30 -59.93 -84.09
CA LYS A 60 -42.04 -59.20 -83.82
C LYS A 60 -42.26 -57.89 -83.08
N ILE A 61 -43.27 -57.11 -83.47
CA ILE A 61 -43.61 -55.85 -82.79
C ILE A 61 -44.06 -56.13 -81.36
N ARG A 62 -44.84 -57.20 -81.15
CA ARG A 62 -45.29 -57.62 -79.81
C ARG A 62 -44.11 -58.04 -78.94
N GLU A 63 -43.21 -58.87 -79.45
CA GLU A 63 -41.98 -59.27 -78.76
C GLU A 63 -41.10 -58.06 -78.40
N GLU A 64 -40.91 -57.12 -79.32
CA GLU A 64 -40.10 -55.91 -79.07
C GLU A 64 -40.75 -54.97 -78.04
N LEU A 65 -42.08 -54.83 -78.07
CA LEU A 65 -42.83 -54.07 -77.07
C LEU A 65 -42.82 -54.75 -75.70
N GLU A 66 -43.00 -56.06 -75.63
CA GLU A 66 -42.90 -56.84 -74.39
C GLU A 66 -41.49 -56.73 -73.79
N PHE A 67 -40.45 -56.82 -74.63
CA PHE A 67 -39.07 -56.63 -74.20
C PHE A 67 -38.82 -55.22 -73.63
N LYS A 68 -39.24 -54.17 -74.35
CA LYS A 68 -39.11 -52.77 -73.88
C LYS A 68 -39.91 -52.52 -72.61
N MET A 69 -41.13 -53.06 -72.52
CA MET A 69 -41.96 -52.89 -71.34
C MET A 69 -41.36 -53.59 -70.12
N LYS A 70 -40.76 -54.78 -70.30
CA LYS A 70 -40.05 -55.49 -69.23
C LYS A 70 -38.79 -54.75 -68.79
N ASN A 71 -38.01 -54.20 -69.72
CA ASN A 71 -36.85 -53.37 -69.38
C ASN A 71 -37.26 -52.11 -68.62
N PHE A 72 -38.27 -51.37 -69.08
CA PHE A 72 -38.76 -50.19 -68.36
C PHE A 72 -39.32 -50.52 -66.99
N GLN A 73 -39.98 -51.67 -66.82
CA GLN A 73 -40.42 -52.13 -65.50
C GLN A 73 -39.25 -52.43 -64.57
N ASN A 74 -38.19 -53.08 -65.07
CA ASN A 74 -36.99 -53.35 -64.31
C ASN A 74 -36.25 -52.05 -63.93
N GLU A 75 -36.03 -51.14 -64.87
CA GLU A 75 -35.41 -49.83 -64.63
C GLU A 75 -36.19 -49.02 -63.59
N ASN A 76 -37.52 -48.98 -63.69
CA ASN A 76 -38.35 -48.25 -62.74
C ASN A 76 -38.38 -48.92 -61.35
N ALA A 77 -38.22 -50.24 -61.28
CA ALA A 77 -38.06 -50.96 -60.02
C ALA A 77 -36.70 -50.65 -59.37
N GLU A 78 -35.61 -50.69 -60.14
CA GLU A 78 -34.27 -50.33 -59.68
C GLU A 78 -34.19 -48.87 -59.22
N GLU A 79 -34.78 -47.94 -59.97
CA GLU A 79 -34.81 -46.52 -59.65
C GLU A 79 -35.59 -46.25 -58.35
N LYS A 80 -36.72 -46.94 -58.16
CA LYS A 80 -37.48 -46.89 -56.89
C LYS A 80 -36.68 -47.45 -55.73
N GLU A 81 -35.92 -48.53 -55.93
CA GLU A 81 -35.08 -49.09 -54.88
C GLU A 81 -33.92 -48.14 -54.52
N LYS A 82 -33.26 -47.54 -55.52
CA LYS A 82 -32.24 -46.50 -55.30
C LYS A 82 -32.81 -45.30 -54.57
N SER A 83 -33.98 -44.81 -54.97
CA SER A 83 -34.66 -43.68 -54.31
C SER A 83 -35.00 -43.98 -52.84
N LYS A 84 -35.47 -45.21 -52.53
CA LYS A 84 -35.68 -45.65 -51.15
C LYS A 84 -34.39 -45.67 -50.34
N LYS A 85 -33.32 -46.28 -50.86
CA LYS A 85 -32.00 -46.32 -50.19
C LYS A 85 -31.44 -44.91 -49.95
N LEU A 86 -31.57 -44.00 -50.93
CA LEU A 86 -31.14 -42.62 -50.77
C LEU A 86 -31.93 -41.90 -49.66
N ASN A 87 -33.25 -42.09 -49.62
CA ASN A 87 -34.09 -41.49 -48.58
C ASN A 87 -33.75 -42.04 -47.18
N GLU A 88 -33.48 -43.34 -47.07
CA GLU A 88 -33.01 -43.96 -45.82
C GLU A 88 -31.67 -43.38 -45.37
N GLN A 89 -30.69 -43.26 -46.27
CA GLN A 89 -29.40 -42.63 -45.99
C GLN A 89 -29.53 -41.17 -45.59
N LEU A 90 -30.40 -40.40 -46.27
CA LEU A 90 -30.68 -39.00 -45.91
C LEU A 90 -31.33 -38.90 -44.53
N LEU A 91 -32.24 -39.81 -44.18
CA LEU A 91 -32.85 -39.84 -42.85
C LEU A 91 -31.83 -40.15 -41.75
N GLU A 92 -30.95 -41.13 -41.98
CA GLU A 92 -29.89 -41.50 -41.05
C GLU A 92 -28.87 -40.37 -40.88
N MET A 93 -28.41 -39.78 -41.98
CA MET A 93 -27.49 -38.64 -41.96
C MET A 93 -28.09 -37.42 -41.25
N ASN A 94 -29.37 -37.13 -41.44
CA ASN A 94 -30.07 -36.07 -40.71
C ASN A 94 -30.16 -36.36 -39.20
N LYS A 95 -30.36 -37.63 -38.79
CA LYS A 95 -30.31 -38.01 -37.37
C LYS A 95 -28.91 -37.80 -36.80
N SER A 96 -27.87 -38.27 -37.48
CA SER A 96 -26.47 -38.07 -37.04
C SER A 96 -26.10 -36.59 -36.93
N ILE A 97 -26.53 -35.74 -37.86
CA ILE A 97 -26.30 -34.28 -37.79
C ILE A 97 -26.97 -33.68 -36.55
N ARG A 98 -28.20 -34.09 -36.23
CA ARG A 98 -28.89 -33.62 -35.01
C ARG A 98 -28.17 -34.08 -33.74
N ASP A 99 -27.74 -35.34 -33.69
CA ASP A 99 -27.01 -35.89 -32.54
C ASP A 99 -25.63 -35.25 -32.35
N LEU A 100 -24.96 -34.89 -33.45
CA LEU A 100 -23.70 -34.15 -33.38
C LEU A 100 -23.92 -32.74 -32.85
N ARG A 101 -24.95 -32.03 -33.31
CA ARG A 101 -25.29 -30.68 -32.81
C ARG A 101 -25.62 -30.70 -31.32
N THR A 102 -26.46 -31.62 -30.86
CA THR A 102 -26.81 -31.71 -29.43
C THR A 102 -25.60 -32.04 -28.56
N LYS A 103 -24.69 -32.91 -29.04
CA LYS A 103 -23.42 -33.18 -28.35
C LYS A 103 -22.48 -31.98 -28.33
N ASP A 104 -22.44 -31.18 -29.39
CA ASP A 104 -21.61 -29.97 -29.45
C ASP A 104 -22.14 -28.91 -28.48
N GLU A 105 -23.46 -28.65 -28.50
CA GLU A 105 -24.11 -27.74 -27.55
C GLU A 105 -23.89 -28.18 -26.09
N GLN A 106 -23.96 -29.49 -25.81
CA GLN A 106 -23.67 -30.03 -24.48
C GLN A 106 -22.20 -29.82 -24.10
N ARG A 107 -21.25 -30.03 -25.03
CA ARG A 107 -19.82 -29.82 -24.78
C ARG A 107 -19.50 -28.36 -24.54
N GLU A 108 -20.09 -27.45 -25.31
CA GLU A 108 -19.94 -26.00 -25.11
C GLU A 108 -20.46 -25.60 -23.73
N LEU A 109 -21.65 -26.06 -23.35
CA LEU A 109 -22.23 -25.79 -22.03
C LEU A 109 -21.37 -26.35 -20.88
N GLU A 110 -20.85 -27.58 -21.03
CA GLU A 110 -19.95 -28.16 -20.04
C GLU A 110 -18.62 -27.42 -19.95
N MET A 111 -18.07 -26.97 -21.08
CA MET A 111 -16.85 -26.18 -21.13
C MET A 111 -17.06 -24.83 -20.45
N GLU A 112 -18.17 -24.15 -20.71
CA GLU A 112 -18.52 -22.88 -20.10
C GLU A 112 -18.70 -23.02 -18.58
N LYS A 113 -19.38 -24.08 -18.11
CA LYS A 113 -19.48 -24.40 -16.68
C LYS A 113 -18.12 -24.64 -16.04
N LYS A 114 -17.23 -25.39 -16.69
CA LYS A 114 -15.85 -25.62 -16.20
C LYS A 114 -15.05 -24.33 -16.13
N LEU A 115 -15.16 -23.47 -17.16
CA LEU A 115 -14.51 -22.16 -17.21
C LEU A 115 -14.99 -21.24 -16.08
N ASN A 116 -16.29 -21.18 -15.83
CA ASN A 116 -16.85 -20.39 -14.74
C ASN A 116 -16.41 -20.91 -13.37
N ALA A 117 -16.45 -22.23 -13.15
CA ALA A 117 -15.96 -22.83 -11.91
C ALA A 117 -14.45 -22.58 -11.68
N GLN A 118 -13.64 -22.59 -12.74
CA GLN A 118 -12.21 -22.22 -12.66
C GLN A 118 -12.02 -20.73 -12.36
N ARG A 119 -12.83 -19.85 -12.97
CA ARG A 119 -12.80 -18.41 -12.68
C ARG A 119 -13.16 -18.09 -11.24
N GLU A 120 -14.17 -18.75 -10.69
CA GLU A 120 -14.57 -18.58 -9.28
C GLU A 120 -13.45 -19.04 -8.33
N LYS A 121 -12.86 -20.22 -8.57
CA LYS A 121 -11.72 -20.70 -7.78
C LYS A 121 -10.52 -19.74 -7.85
N LEU A 122 -10.19 -19.26 -9.04
CA LEU A 122 -9.10 -18.31 -9.24
C LEU A 122 -9.38 -16.98 -8.54
N GLN A 123 -10.62 -16.47 -8.60
CA GLN A 123 -11.01 -15.26 -7.86
C GLN A 123 -10.87 -15.47 -6.35
N GLU A 124 -11.29 -16.63 -5.84
CA GLU A 124 -11.19 -16.93 -4.41
C GLU A 124 -9.71 -17.02 -3.96
N GLU A 125 -8.87 -17.71 -4.72
CA GLU A 125 -7.41 -17.79 -4.47
C GLU A 125 -6.75 -16.41 -4.50
N ILE A 126 -7.00 -15.61 -5.54
CA ILE A 126 -6.49 -14.23 -5.65
C ILE A 126 -6.94 -13.40 -4.44
N SER A 127 -8.22 -13.51 -4.04
CA SER A 127 -8.74 -12.77 -2.89
C SER A 127 -8.07 -13.16 -1.57
N LYS A 128 -7.75 -14.45 -1.39
CA LYS A 128 -7.03 -14.96 -0.21
C LYS A 128 -5.58 -14.46 -0.20
N THR A 129 -4.86 -14.60 -1.31
CA THR A 129 -3.47 -14.14 -1.42
C THR A 129 -3.34 -12.63 -1.22
N ILE A 130 -4.27 -11.83 -1.76
CA ILE A 130 -4.27 -10.37 -1.55
C ILE A 130 -4.51 -10.03 -0.08
N LYS A 131 -5.46 -10.70 0.59
CA LYS A 131 -5.71 -10.49 2.02
C LYS A 131 -4.50 -10.86 2.87
N GLU A 132 -3.94 -12.05 2.66
CA GLU A 132 -2.75 -12.52 3.39
C GLU A 132 -1.56 -11.57 3.21
N LYS A 133 -1.30 -11.10 1.98
CA LYS A 133 -0.23 -10.14 1.70
C LYS A 133 -0.49 -8.78 2.36
N SER A 134 -1.73 -8.29 2.30
CA SER A 134 -2.10 -7.02 2.93
C SER A 134 -2.01 -7.08 4.45
N ASP A 135 -2.41 -8.19 5.06
CA ASP A 135 -2.35 -8.38 6.51
C ASP A 135 -0.90 -8.50 6.99
N LEU A 136 -0.02 -9.18 6.22
CA LEU A 136 1.42 -9.19 6.47
C LEU A 136 2.05 -7.80 6.37
N GLU A 137 1.79 -7.05 5.29
CA GLU A 137 2.30 -5.67 5.14
C GLU A 137 1.82 -4.75 6.25
N LYS A 138 0.55 -4.85 6.64
CA LYS A 138 0.00 -4.08 7.79
C LYS A 138 0.70 -4.45 9.09
N ALA A 139 0.91 -5.74 9.35
CA ALA A 139 1.59 -6.19 10.57
C ALA A 139 3.05 -5.71 10.63
N GLU A 140 3.75 -5.75 9.50
CA GLU A 140 5.13 -5.25 9.38
C GLU A 140 5.21 -3.73 9.61
N LEU A 141 4.35 -2.96 8.93
CA LEU A 141 4.26 -1.51 9.12
C LEU A 141 3.88 -1.16 10.57
N GLN A 142 2.94 -1.88 11.17
CA GLN A 142 2.54 -1.65 12.56
C GLN A 142 3.69 -1.91 13.54
N LYS A 143 4.49 -2.95 13.29
CA LYS A 143 5.69 -3.24 14.09
C LYS A 143 6.74 -2.14 13.93
N GLN A 144 7.04 -1.73 12.70
CA GLN A 144 7.97 -0.63 12.44
C GLN A 144 7.52 0.67 13.13
N LEU A 145 6.23 0.98 13.09
CA LEU A 145 5.66 2.17 13.73
C LEU A 145 5.79 2.12 15.26
N ASN A 146 5.59 0.94 15.86
CA ASN A 146 5.78 0.76 17.30
C ASN A 146 7.25 0.87 17.72
N ASP A 147 8.16 0.26 16.96
CA ASP A 147 9.60 0.30 17.25
C ASP A 147 10.16 1.72 17.11
N THR A 148 9.75 2.45 16.07
CA THR A 148 10.13 3.86 15.87
C THR A 148 9.57 4.78 16.95
N LYS A 149 8.33 4.57 17.42
CA LYS A 149 7.76 5.30 18.56
C LYS A 149 8.57 5.11 19.83
N LYS A 150 8.92 3.85 20.17
CA LYS A 150 9.74 3.55 21.36
C LYS A 150 11.13 4.20 21.28
N ALA A 151 11.77 4.12 20.12
CA ALA A 151 13.07 4.75 19.91
C ALA A 151 13.00 6.28 20.07
N LEU A 152 11.93 6.91 19.57
CA LEU A 152 11.71 8.35 19.71
C LEU A 152 11.50 8.76 21.18
N GLU A 153 10.68 8.03 21.92
CA GLU A 153 10.45 8.30 23.36
C GLU A 153 11.76 8.18 24.17
N GLU A 154 12.56 7.15 23.90
CA GLU A 154 13.84 6.96 24.58
C GLU A 154 14.85 8.06 24.23
N ALA A 155 14.90 8.47 22.96
CA ALA A 155 15.74 9.58 22.51
C ALA A 155 15.31 10.91 23.16
N GLN A 156 14.01 11.20 23.23
CA GLN A 156 13.48 12.38 23.91
C GLN A 156 13.84 12.39 25.40
N ARG A 157 13.69 11.26 26.08
CA ARG A 157 14.06 11.14 27.51
C ARG A 157 15.57 11.39 27.73
N LYS A 158 16.43 10.82 26.88
CA LYS A 158 17.89 11.04 26.95
C LYS A 158 18.26 12.50 26.65
N ALA A 159 17.59 13.13 25.69
CA ALA A 159 17.81 14.54 25.36
C ALA A 159 17.40 15.48 26.51
N ALA A 160 16.24 15.24 27.13
CA ALA A 160 15.77 16.01 28.28
C ALA A 160 16.73 15.88 29.48
N GLN A 161 17.22 14.66 29.76
CA GLN A 161 18.17 14.42 30.84
C GLN A 161 19.51 15.13 30.60
N LYS A 162 20.06 15.06 29.38
CA LYS A 162 21.29 15.79 29.02
C LYS A 162 21.10 17.30 29.13
N SER A 163 19.95 17.83 28.70
CA SER A 163 19.64 19.26 28.82
C SER A 163 19.59 19.72 30.27
N GLN A 164 19.02 18.91 31.18
CA GLN A 164 18.95 19.26 32.60
C GLN A 164 20.33 19.22 33.27
N GLN A 165 21.18 18.25 32.91
CA GLN A 165 22.57 18.19 33.40
C GLN A 165 23.40 19.38 32.91
N LEU A 166 23.32 19.69 31.62
CA LEU A 166 24.03 20.84 31.03
C LEU A 166 23.59 22.16 31.68
N GLN A 167 22.29 22.30 32.00
CA GLN A 167 21.76 23.49 32.67
C GLN A 167 22.24 23.63 34.13
N GLY A 168 22.53 22.53 34.83
CA GLY A 168 23.13 22.57 36.17
C GLY A 168 24.60 23.00 36.10
N GLU A 169 25.37 22.37 35.22
CA GLU A 169 26.80 22.68 35.03
C GLU A 169 27.04 24.14 34.59
N VAL A 170 26.15 24.69 33.76
CA VAL A 170 26.23 26.11 33.35
C VAL A 170 26.04 27.05 34.54
N LEU A 171 25.15 26.73 35.49
CA LEU A 171 24.93 27.57 36.67
C LEU A 171 26.13 27.55 37.61
N GLU A 172 26.71 26.36 37.81
CA GLU A 172 27.93 26.19 38.62
C GLU A 172 29.08 27.03 38.05
N LEU A 173 29.31 26.93 36.74
CA LEU A 173 30.35 27.70 36.04
C LEU A 173 30.09 29.22 36.11
N ASP A 174 28.84 29.65 35.99
CA ASP A 174 28.46 31.07 36.08
C ASP A 174 28.70 31.62 37.50
N LEU A 175 28.29 30.87 38.54
CA LEU A 175 28.56 31.27 39.93
C LEU A 175 30.06 31.33 40.23
N GLU A 176 30.83 30.35 39.74
CA GLU A 176 32.28 30.33 39.88
C GLU A 176 32.92 31.58 39.25
N ALA A 177 32.50 31.95 38.04
CA ALA A 177 32.99 33.12 37.33
C ALA A 177 32.65 34.42 38.08
N GLN A 178 31.40 34.54 38.57
CA GLN A 178 30.96 35.71 39.33
C GLN A 178 31.69 35.85 40.67
N LEU A 179 31.93 34.75 41.37
CA LEU A 179 32.72 34.77 42.61
C LEU A 179 34.18 35.17 42.35
N LYS A 180 34.78 34.70 41.25
CA LYS A 180 36.15 35.06 40.86
C LYS A 180 36.29 36.53 40.50
N ASP A 181 35.30 37.10 39.82
CA ASP A 181 35.25 38.51 39.47
C ASP A 181 35.03 39.40 40.71
N ALA A 182 34.08 39.03 41.58
CA ALA A 182 33.76 39.78 42.79
C ALA A 182 34.85 39.69 43.87
N PHE A 183 35.55 38.55 43.97
CA PHE A 183 36.55 38.29 45.01
C PHE A 183 37.91 37.81 44.47
N PRO A 184 38.67 38.65 43.76
CA PRO A 184 39.94 38.25 43.12
C PRO A 184 41.05 37.81 44.11
N THR A 185 40.94 38.20 45.38
CA THR A 185 41.91 37.82 46.42
C THR A 185 41.71 36.39 46.91
N ASP A 186 40.51 35.83 46.74
CA ASP A 186 40.14 34.52 47.27
C ASP A 186 40.56 33.40 46.33
N GLU A 187 40.82 32.22 46.89
CA GLU A 187 41.09 31.02 46.09
C GLU A 187 39.78 30.26 45.88
N ILE A 188 39.22 30.35 44.67
CA ILE A 188 37.97 29.68 44.30
C ILE A 188 38.29 28.46 43.44
N THR A 189 37.97 27.28 43.96
CA THR A 189 38.26 25.99 43.34
C THR A 189 37.00 25.14 43.23
N PRO A 190 36.71 24.53 42.07
CA PRO A 190 35.62 23.57 41.95
C PRO A 190 35.97 22.30 42.74
N VAL A 191 34.99 21.75 43.44
CA VAL A 191 35.15 20.49 44.18
C VAL A 191 34.95 19.32 43.19
N PRO A 192 35.87 18.32 43.15
CA PRO A 192 35.74 17.21 42.22
C PRO A 192 34.44 16.41 42.39
N LYS A 193 33.80 16.04 41.27
CA LYS A 193 32.61 15.18 41.22
C LYS A 193 32.93 13.82 41.87
N GLY A 194 32.54 13.63 43.13
CA GLY A 194 32.86 12.45 43.94
C GLY A 194 32.93 12.72 45.44
N ILE A 195 33.06 13.99 45.85
CA ILE A 195 32.88 14.43 47.23
C ILE A 195 31.44 14.97 47.33
N GLU A 196 30.59 14.33 48.13
CA GLU A 196 29.16 14.65 48.16
C GLU A 196 28.87 15.91 48.97
N GLY A 197 28.36 16.97 48.34
CA GLY A 197 27.60 18.03 49.03
C GLY A 197 28.11 19.46 48.95
N ALA A 198 29.22 19.74 48.25
CA ALA A 198 29.63 21.09 47.87
C ALA A 198 30.13 21.10 46.43
N ASP A 199 29.70 22.07 45.62
CA ASP A 199 30.11 22.24 44.22
C ASP A 199 31.38 23.11 44.11
N ILE A 200 31.45 24.20 44.89
CA ILE A 200 32.58 25.15 44.86
C ILE A 200 33.12 25.37 46.27
N SER A 201 34.45 25.42 46.41
CA SER A 201 35.14 25.80 47.63
C SER A 201 35.86 27.13 47.42
N GLN A 202 35.51 28.12 48.25
CA GLN A 202 36.13 29.43 48.27
C GLN A 202 36.96 29.56 49.55
N LYS A 203 38.28 29.61 49.43
CA LYS A 203 39.16 29.96 50.56
C LYS A 203 39.30 31.47 50.62
N VAL A 204 38.77 32.07 51.68
CA VAL A 204 38.74 33.51 51.88
C VAL A 204 40.12 33.98 52.33
N ARG A 205 40.71 34.91 51.58
CA ARG A 205 42.07 35.43 51.84
C ARG A 205 42.07 36.94 51.93
N ASN A 206 42.92 37.48 52.81
CA ASN A 206 43.16 38.91 52.87
C ASN A 206 44.10 39.37 51.73
N LYS A 207 44.29 40.70 51.59
CA LYS A 207 45.18 41.31 50.58
C LYS A 207 46.66 40.87 50.71
N PHE A 208 47.04 40.29 51.84
CA PHE A 208 48.38 39.78 52.12
C PHE A 208 48.49 38.26 51.91
N GLY A 209 47.44 37.60 51.43
CA GLY A 209 47.41 36.15 51.15
C GLY A 209 47.20 35.26 52.37
N GLN A 210 46.87 35.82 53.54
CA GLN A 210 46.56 35.02 54.73
C GLN A 210 45.12 34.51 54.68
N ASN A 211 44.95 33.24 55.06
CA ASN A 211 43.65 32.56 55.03
C ASN A 211 42.82 32.89 56.27
N ALA A 212 41.58 33.34 56.08
CA ALA A 212 40.63 33.63 57.17
C ALA A 212 39.65 32.47 57.43
N GLY A 213 39.28 31.72 56.39
CA GLY A 213 38.36 30.60 56.48
C GLY A 213 37.95 30.08 55.11
N ILE A 214 36.98 29.17 55.09
CA ILE A 214 36.46 28.55 53.86
C ILE A 214 34.95 28.78 53.77
N ILE A 215 34.47 29.13 52.58
CA ILE A 215 33.05 29.13 52.22
C ILE A 215 32.82 27.98 51.24
N LEU A 216 31.93 27.06 51.61
CA LEU A 216 31.46 26.01 50.73
C LEU A 216 30.17 26.45 50.07
N TRP A 217 30.10 26.29 48.77
CA TRP A 217 28.96 26.65 47.94
C TRP A 217 28.36 25.39 47.34
N GLU A 218 27.07 25.21 47.53
CA GLU A 218 26.27 24.19 46.86
C GLU A 218 25.22 24.89 46.01
N THR A 219 25.09 24.47 44.76
CA THR A 219 24.05 24.99 43.86
C THR A 219 23.03 23.90 43.56
N LYS A 220 21.74 24.26 43.62
CA LYS A 220 20.64 23.34 43.34
C LYS A 220 19.58 24.01 42.49
N ARG A 221 19.28 23.40 41.34
CA ARG A 221 18.08 23.69 40.56
C ARG A 221 17.10 22.54 40.67
N ALA A 222 15.97 22.78 41.30
CA ALA A 222 14.91 21.80 41.44
C ALA A 222 13.55 22.49 41.54
N LYS A 223 12.48 21.72 41.33
CA LYS A 223 11.10 22.21 41.43
C LYS A 223 10.55 22.23 42.87
N ALA A 224 11.21 21.51 43.78
CA ALA A 224 10.80 21.38 45.18
C ALA A 224 12.04 21.26 46.06
N TRP A 225 11.97 21.79 47.28
CA TRP A 225 13.07 21.76 48.26
C TRP A 225 13.37 20.34 48.75
N GLY A 226 14.63 19.92 48.66
CA GLY A 226 15.13 18.66 49.20
C GLY A 226 15.79 18.87 50.57
N ARG A 227 15.27 18.22 51.61
CA ARG A 227 15.87 18.25 52.96
C ARG A 227 17.22 17.52 53.03
N ASP A 228 17.50 16.64 52.09
CA ASP A 228 18.76 15.92 51.98
C ASP A 228 19.93 16.82 51.59
N TRP A 229 19.68 17.94 50.89
CA TRP A 229 20.72 18.88 50.47
C TRP A 229 21.37 19.57 51.67
N SER A 230 20.54 20.03 52.64
CA SER A 230 21.04 20.67 53.86
C SER A 230 21.83 19.71 54.76
N MET A 231 21.47 18.43 54.74
CA MET A 231 22.15 17.40 55.52
C MET A 231 23.55 17.11 54.95
N LYS A 232 23.67 16.88 53.63
CA LYS A 232 24.95 16.57 52.98
C LYS A 232 25.96 17.71 53.09
N LEU A 233 25.52 18.94 52.80
CA LEU A 233 26.39 20.12 52.90
C LEU A 233 26.88 20.36 54.34
N ARG A 234 26.06 20.02 55.35
CA ARG A 234 26.44 20.10 56.77
C ARG A 234 27.51 19.08 57.15
N GLU A 235 27.45 17.87 56.59
CA GLU A 235 28.48 16.85 56.80
C GLU A 235 29.82 17.27 56.19
N GLU A 236 29.80 17.88 55.00
CA GLU A 236 31.00 18.47 54.39
C GLU A 236 31.57 19.61 55.23
N LYS A 237 30.72 20.50 55.75
CA LYS A 237 31.12 21.59 56.65
C LYS A 237 31.91 21.08 57.87
N ARG A 238 31.61 19.88 58.40
CA ARG A 238 32.31 19.31 59.56
C ARG A 238 33.76 18.92 59.29
N LYS A 239 34.14 18.73 58.01
CA LYS A 239 35.52 18.37 57.64
C LYS A 239 36.50 19.53 57.76
N PHE A 240 35.99 20.76 57.90
CA PHE A 240 36.78 21.98 57.93
C PHE A 240 36.57 22.73 59.25
N GLU A 241 37.64 23.17 59.90
CA GLU A 241 37.59 23.79 61.23
C GLU A 241 36.96 25.20 61.24
N THR A 242 37.14 25.97 60.17
CA THR A 242 36.56 27.32 60.03
C THR A 242 35.86 27.42 58.69
N CYS A 243 34.60 26.99 58.67
CA CYS A 243 33.83 26.83 57.46
C CYS A 243 32.42 27.39 57.59
N ILE A 244 32.04 28.18 56.59
CA ILE A 244 30.65 28.58 56.35
C ILE A 244 30.16 27.80 55.13
N ALA A 245 28.90 27.38 55.15
CA ALA A 245 28.30 26.64 54.05
C ALA A 245 27.07 27.38 53.56
N ILE A 246 26.99 27.58 52.25
CA ILE A 246 25.95 28.34 51.56
C ILE A 246 25.34 27.44 50.48
N LEU A 247 24.03 27.29 50.53
CA LEU A 247 23.23 26.59 49.53
C LEU A 247 22.46 27.62 48.70
N VAL A 248 22.78 27.69 47.42
CA VAL A 248 22.14 28.54 46.43
C VAL A 248 21.08 27.72 45.69
N SER A 249 19.81 28.11 45.79
CA SER A 249 18.71 27.37 45.17
C SER A 249 17.60 28.28 44.64
N ASP A 250 16.97 27.86 43.54
CA ASP A 250 15.79 28.53 42.97
C ASP A 250 14.54 28.35 43.86
N VAL A 251 14.47 27.24 44.59
CA VAL A 251 13.37 26.93 45.52
C VAL A 251 13.94 26.95 46.94
N LEU A 252 13.27 27.68 47.82
CA LEU A 252 13.67 27.86 49.22
C LEU A 252 12.71 27.09 50.15
N PRO A 253 13.12 26.74 51.38
CA PRO A 253 12.21 26.16 52.37
C PRO A 253 11.13 27.18 52.78
N GLU A 254 9.95 26.70 53.18
CA GLU A 254 8.76 27.55 53.47
C GLU A 254 9.01 28.66 54.50
N SER A 255 10.05 28.54 55.34
CA SER A 255 10.44 29.52 56.34
C SER A 255 11.33 30.66 55.82
N ILE A 256 11.78 30.62 54.57
CA ILE A 256 12.75 31.57 54.00
C ILE A 256 12.21 32.12 52.67
N GLU A 257 11.99 33.43 52.61
CA GLU A 257 11.51 34.09 51.37
C GLU A 257 12.64 34.46 50.39
N LYS A 258 13.81 34.88 50.89
CA LYS A 258 14.92 35.39 50.04
C LYS A 258 16.25 34.72 50.36
N PHE A 259 16.70 34.87 51.61
CA PHE A 259 17.86 34.18 52.15
C PHE A 259 17.70 34.06 53.67
N GLY A 260 18.37 33.09 54.27
CA GLY A 260 18.28 32.88 55.71
C GLY A 260 19.14 31.74 56.19
N TYR A 261 19.17 31.57 57.51
CA TYR A 261 19.92 30.50 58.16
C TYR A 261 18.98 29.32 58.44
N TYR A 262 19.26 28.17 57.82
CA TYR A 262 18.46 26.96 57.93
C TYR A 262 19.34 25.79 58.35
N GLU A 263 19.01 25.14 59.46
CA GLU A 263 19.71 23.94 59.96
C GLU A 263 21.26 24.02 59.92
N ASN A 264 21.81 25.12 60.41
CA ASN A 264 23.25 25.40 60.46
C ASN A 264 23.99 25.65 59.13
N ILE A 265 23.24 25.91 58.07
CA ILE A 265 23.74 26.38 56.77
C ILE A 265 23.02 27.66 56.35
N TRP A 266 23.66 28.46 55.50
CA TRP A 266 23.01 29.58 54.85
C TRP A 266 22.31 29.08 53.59
N VAL A 267 21.08 29.53 53.38
CA VAL A 267 20.30 29.23 52.17
C VAL A 267 19.92 30.54 51.53
N THR A 268 20.16 30.68 50.24
CA THR A 268 19.93 31.92 49.50
C THR A 268 19.48 31.64 48.07
N SER A 269 18.75 32.57 47.45
CA SER A 269 18.54 32.52 46.02
C SER A 269 19.76 33.08 45.26
N TYR A 270 19.84 32.77 43.97
CA TYR A 270 20.99 33.13 43.13
C TYR A 270 21.29 34.64 43.14
N GLU A 271 20.26 35.48 43.13
CA GLU A 271 20.39 36.95 43.14
C GLU A 271 21.11 37.51 44.37
N TYR A 272 21.01 36.83 45.51
CA TYR A 272 21.59 37.30 46.78
C TYR A 272 22.85 36.53 47.16
N ALA A 273 23.37 35.64 46.31
CA ALA A 273 24.57 34.87 46.58
C ALA A 273 25.81 35.76 46.79
N LEU A 274 26.07 36.72 45.91
CA LEU A 274 27.24 37.61 46.01
C LEU A 274 27.16 38.58 47.22
N PRO A 275 26.05 39.31 47.45
CA PRO A 275 25.94 40.17 48.64
C PRO A 275 26.08 39.37 49.94
N LEU A 276 25.53 38.16 50.00
CA LEU A 276 25.67 37.29 51.17
C LEU A 276 27.13 36.84 51.36
N ALA A 277 27.83 36.50 50.28
CA ALA A 277 29.26 36.17 50.33
C ALA A 277 30.07 37.31 50.94
N GLU A 278 29.83 38.55 50.52
CA GLU A 278 30.58 39.72 50.99
C GLU A 278 30.47 39.88 52.52
N VAL A 279 29.25 39.73 53.05
CA VAL A 279 29.03 39.85 54.50
C VAL A 279 29.66 38.68 55.26
N LEU A 280 29.52 37.46 54.78
CA LEU A 280 30.09 36.28 55.43
C LEU A 280 31.63 36.27 55.37
N ARG A 281 32.23 36.90 54.35
CA ARG A 281 33.68 37.13 54.31
C ARG A 281 34.12 38.04 55.47
N ILE A 282 33.36 39.10 55.78
CA ILE A 282 33.66 39.98 56.93
C ILE A 282 33.62 39.17 58.23
N GLU A 283 32.59 38.34 58.42
CA GLU A 283 32.48 37.46 59.61
C GLU A 283 33.70 36.53 59.74
N LEU A 284 34.16 35.91 58.65
CA LEU A 284 35.36 35.08 58.65
C LEU A 284 36.63 35.86 59.01
N PHE A 285 36.77 37.09 58.52
CA PHE A 285 37.90 37.94 58.90
C PHE A 285 37.86 38.33 60.37
N GLU A 286 36.69 38.70 60.91
CA GLU A 286 36.54 39.01 62.34
C GLU A 286 36.86 37.80 63.22
N LEU A 287 36.40 36.60 62.84
CA LEU A 287 36.73 35.35 63.52
C LEU A 287 38.23 35.03 63.44
N ALA A 288 38.87 35.27 62.30
CA ALA A 288 40.31 35.08 62.15
C ALA A 288 41.12 36.04 63.03
N VAL A 289 40.72 37.32 63.09
CA VAL A 289 41.33 38.33 63.98
C VAL A 289 41.13 37.94 65.44
N ALA A 290 39.92 37.55 65.83
CA ALA A 290 39.61 37.07 67.17
C ALA A 290 40.52 35.90 67.56
N LYS A 291 40.60 34.84 66.73
CA LYS A 291 41.47 33.67 66.96
C LYS A 291 42.94 34.06 67.07
N SER A 292 43.44 34.92 66.19
CA SER A 292 44.85 35.38 66.23
C SER A 292 45.16 36.19 67.50
N THR A 293 44.17 36.92 68.03
CA THR A 293 44.29 37.70 69.26
C THR A 293 44.19 36.81 70.50
N SER A 294 43.37 35.75 70.48
CA SER A 294 43.27 34.77 71.58
C SER A 294 44.55 33.98 71.83
N VAL A 295 45.41 33.83 70.82
CA VAL A 295 46.76 33.22 70.96
C VAL A 295 47.71 34.16 71.71
N HIS A 296 47.38 35.44 71.84
CA HIS A 296 48.19 36.46 72.49
C HIS A 296 47.38 37.31 73.50
N LYS A 297 47.32 36.81 74.75
CA LYS A 297 46.97 37.49 76.02
C LYS A 297 45.55 37.24 76.58
N ASP A 298 45.54 36.69 77.80
CA ASP A 298 44.40 36.32 78.64
C ASP A 298 43.42 37.45 79.03
N GLU A 299 43.69 38.73 78.74
CA GLU A 299 42.90 39.86 79.27
C GLU A 299 41.84 40.44 78.31
N LYS A 300 41.58 39.84 77.15
CA LYS A 300 40.56 40.33 76.17
C LYS A 300 39.41 39.38 75.90
N LEU A 301 39.20 38.37 76.74
CA LEU A 301 38.05 37.46 76.63
C LEU A 301 36.71 38.18 76.87
N GLU A 302 36.67 39.21 77.71
CA GLU A 302 35.45 40.01 77.95
C GLU A 302 35.07 40.89 76.76
N ALA A 303 36.05 41.47 76.05
CA ALA A 303 35.78 42.27 74.84
C ALA A 303 35.26 41.41 73.67
N LEU A 304 35.75 40.16 73.55
CA LEU A 304 35.25 39.18 72.59
C LEU A 304 33.83 38.73 72.93
N PHE A 305 33.53 38.51 74.22
CA PHE A 305 32.20 38.07 74.63
C PHE A 305 31.13 39.15 74.41
N VAL A 306 31.43 40.43 74.68
CA VAL A 306 30.49 41.55 74.53
C VAL A 306 30.21 41.91 73.07
N TYR A 307 31.15 41.68 72.15
CA TYR A 307 30.90 41.87 70.72
C TYR A 307 30.15 40.69 70.08
N LEU A 308 30.46 39.46 70.49
CA LEU A 308 29.82 38.23 69.99
C LEU A 308 28.41 37.99 70.55
N THR A 309 28.02 38.67 71.64
CA THR A 309 26.69 38.49 72.23
C THR A 309 25.67 39.54 71.75
N LYS A 310 25.08 39.19 70.60
CA LYS A 310 23.63 39.13 70.34
C LYS A 310 22.85 40.29 69.69
N ASP A 311 23.01 41.58 70.03
CA ASP A 311 22.08 42.60 69.47
C ASP A 311 22.71 43.67 68.57
N SER A 312 23.97 44.05 68.76
CA SER A 312 24.58 45.13 67.96
C SER A 312 24.98 44.72 66.54
N PHE A 313 25.20 43.42 66.31
CA PHE A 313 25.55 42.84 65.01
C PHE A 313 24.29 42.62 64.15
N ARG A 314 23.25 42.00 64.73
CA ARG A 314 21.96 41.78 64.04
C ARG A 314 21.35 43.09 63.58
N ASN A 315 21.34 44.12 64.44
CA ASN A 315 20.80 45.42 64.09
C ASN A 315 21.63 46.12 62.98
N ARG A 316 22.96 45.98 62.99
CA ARG A 316 23.81 46.51 61.89
C ARG A 316 23.60 45.75 60.59
N PHE A 317 23.47 44.43 60.66
CA PHE A 317 23.20 43.55 59.53
C PHE A 317 21.82 43.84 58.90
N GLU A 318 20.77 43.91 59.71
CA GLU A 318 19.41 44.25 59.25
C GLU A 318 19.40 45.66 58.62
N THR A 319 20.05 46.64 59.23
CA THR A 319 20.13 48.01 58.68
C THR A 319 20.83 48.06 57.32
N GLN A 320 21.93 47.33 57.15
CA GLN A 320 22.72 47.38 55.91
C GLN A 320 22.05 46.59 54.79
N VAL A 321 21.43 45.46 55.10
CA VAL A 321 20.61 44.68 54.16
C VAL A 321 19.36 45.46 53.75
N GLU A 322 18.66 46.11 54.68
CA GLU A 322 17.50 46.95 54.39
C GLU A 322 17.88 48.15 53.51
N SER A 323 19.05 48.76 53.74
CA SER A 323 19.55 49.85 52.90
C SER A 323 19.82 49.38 51.47
N ILE A 324 20.44 48.21 51.27
CA ILE A 324 20.70 47.65 49.93
C ILE A 324 19.39 47.28 49.22
N ILE A 325 18.44 46.67 49.94
CA ILE A 325 17.12 46.34 49.39
C ILE A 325 16.36 47.61 49.00
N SER A 326 16.41 48.66 49.82
CA SER A 326 15.81 49.97 49.51
C SER A 326 16.42 50.56 48.25
N LEU A 327 17.75 50.61 48.15
CA LEU A 327 18.44 51.16 46.97
C LEU A 327 18.13 50.38 45.68
N LYS A 328 18.03 49.04 45.76
CA LYS A 328 17.61 48.22 44.61
C LYS A 328 16.17 48.54 44.19
N ASN A 329 15.24 48.64 45.14
CA ASN A 329 13.84 48.96 44.86
C ASN A 329 13.66 50.37 44.28
N ASP A 330 14.43 51.35 44.77
CA ASP A 330 14.43 52.72 44.27
C ASP A 330 14.94 52.75 42.82
N LEU A 331 16.04 52.05 42.54
CA LEU A 331 16.60 51.92 41.18
C LEU A 331 15.60 51.26 40.21
N GLU A 332 14.94 50.17 40.60
CA GLU A 332 13.92 49.52 39.77
C GLU A 332 12.70 50.41 39.53
N THR A 333 12.35 51.25 40.51
CA THR A 333 11.26 52.21 40.39
C THR A 333 11.64 53.36 39.45
N GLU A 334 12.88 53.85 39.53
CA GLU A 334 13.43 54.86 38.64
C GLU A 334 13.56 54.36 37.19
N GLN A 335 14.00 53.13 36.99
CA GLN A 335 14.01 52.49 35.67
C GLN A 335 12.61 52.42 35.07
N ARG A 336 11.62 51.95 35.85
CA ARG A 336 10.22 51.86 35.39
C ARG A 336 9.64 53.23 35.06
N SER A 337 9.91 54.26 35.87
CA SER A 337 9.42 55.62 35.63
C SER A 337 10.06 56.25 34.39
N THR A 338 11.37 56.05 34.21
CA THR A 338 12.14 56.55 33.07
C THR A 338 11.69 55.90 31.76
N VAL A 339 11.48 54.59 31.75
CA VAL A 339 10.94 53.87 30.57
C VAL A 339 9.54 54.38 30.19
N ARG A 340 8.68 54.65 31.18
CA ARG A 340 7.35 55.25 30.92
C ARG A 340 7.49 56.66 30.34
N LEU A 341 8.40 57.47 30.88
CA LEU A 341 8.66 58.82 30.39
C LEU A 341 9.19 58.82 28.96
N TRP A 342 10.11 57.92 28.63
CA TRP A 342 10.63 57.73 27.28
C TRP A 342 9.52 57.35 26.31
N LYS A 343 8.67 56.38 26.64
CA LYS A 343 7.50 56.02 25.82
C LYS A 343 6.56 57.20 25.57
N LYS A 344 6.32 58.02 26.60
CA LYS A 344 5.48 59.23 26.47
C LYS A 344 6.13 60.27 25.55
N ARG A 345 7.44 60.51 25.68
CA ARG A 345 8.20 61.41 24.80
C ARG A 345 8.24 60.91 23.37
N GLU A 346 8.42 59.61 23.17
CA GLU A 346 8.40 58.98 21.84
C GLU A 346 7.03 59.12 21.17
N MET A 347 5.94 58.96 21.92
CA MET A 347 4.59 59.24 21.40
C MET A 347 4.36 60.71 21.05
N GLN A 348 4.95 61.65 21.80
CA GLN A 348 4.87 63.09 21.49
C GLN A 348 5.68 63.43 20.25
N ILE A 349 6.88 62.85 20.09
CA ILE A 349 7.70 63.00 18.88
C ILE A 349 6.98 62.44 17.66
N LYS A 350 6.30 61.29 17.77
CA LYS A 350 5.51 60.70 16.66
C LYS A 350 4.25 61.49 16.30
N ARG A 351 3.82 62.43 17.15
CA ARG A 351 2.63 63.28 16.92
C ARG A 351 2.99 64.66 16.35
N LEU A 352 4.24 65.07 16.44
CA LEU A 352 4.82 66.17 15.67
C LEU A 352 5.12 65.65 14.25
#